data_AF-A0A956GAT9-F1
#
_entry.id   AF-A0A956GAT9-F1
#
_cell.length_a   1.000
_cell.length_b   1.000
_cell.length_c   1.000
_cell.angle_alpha   90.00
_cell.angle_beta   90.00
_cell.angle_gamma   90.00
#
_symmetry.space_group_name_H-M   'P 1'
#
loop_
_entity.id
_entity.type
_entity.pdbx_description
1 polymer ?
#
loop_
_entity_poly.entity_id
_entity_poly.type
_entity_poly.pdbx_seq_one_letter_code
_entity_poly.pdbx_strand_id
1 'polypeptide(L)'
;MPKMMHIDPDEFLLDTFRLGQRIYEQGFRPKHAISIWRGGTPVGLGVDAYFRSRGVHISHTTIATASYTGMGQQGQVTVKNLEHLARVICPEDGLLIIDDVYESGNTIKRIVEVLRERARANAPRDIRVATVHHKPGAMKYDELPIISVHELDAEIWIDYPHELADMVSADDPDDALIKAKSETIWQLLRAGPTAPTKLERSGGYFAPTATELLHDCIRLGVNIAHDDWRPDFLIALWPGGVVAGLPVHEVYKYTQKKRGSTRPAPDHISLNTLSTRVSYQDEIVGVHYLEERINRDDNILIIDTTFRAGRLVNNVITHLKELLRRNLDHERIRVASVYYNPNDETTWTARPDIRRPHYYLREVDCEVIYPTSVHKLGDPRLLHETNPALYEILWGALSKPQGG
;
A
#
# COMPACT_ATOMS: atom_id res chain seq x y z
N MET A 1 -18.63 -14.10 20.19
CA MET A 1 -17.86 -13.17 19.34
C MET A 1 -16.87 -13.99 18.55
N PRO A 2 -16.65 -13.72 17.25
CA PRO A 2 -15.63 -14.42 16.47
C PRO A 2 -14.26 -14.26 17.16
N LYS A 3 -13.41 -15.28 17.06
CA LYS A 3 -12.04 -15.24 17.60
C LYS A 3 -11.25 -14.24 16.76
N MET A 4 -10.84 -13.13 17.37
CA MET A 4 -10.05 -12.09 16.71
C MET A 4 -8.56 -12.40 16.82
N MET A 5 -7.84 -12.20 15.73
CA MET A 5 -6.39 -12.37 15.63
C MET A 5 -5.77 -11.05 15.17
N HIS A 6 -5.06 -10.38 16.08
CA HIS A 6 -4.28 -9.18 15.75
C HIS A 6 -2.95 -9.59 15.14
N ILE A 7 -2.66 -9.06 13.95
CA ILE A 7 -1.39 -9.32 13.27
C ILE A 7 -0.38 -8.25 13.67
N ASP A 8 0.80 -8.68 14.11
CA ASP A 8 1.92 -7.81 14.41
C ASP A 8 2.50 -7.17 13.12
N PRO A 9 2.87 -5.88 13.09
CA PRO A 9 3.37 -5.22 11.89
C PRO A 9 4.66 -5.83 11.33
N ASP A 10 5.59 -6.22 12.20
CA ASP A 10 6.87 -6.80 11.80
C ASP A 10 6.69 -8.25 11.36
N GLU A 11 5.84 -9.04 12.03
CA GLU A 11 5.50 -10.40 11.56
C GLU A 11 4.74 -10.39 10.23
N PHE A 12 3.80 -9.45 10.05
CA PHE A 12 3.10 -9.28 8.78
C PHE A 12 4.08 -9.01 7.64
N LEU A 13 5.05 -8.11 7.86
CA LEU A 13 6.12 -7.86 6.91
C LEU A 13 6.86 -9.15 6.57
N LEU A 14 7.31 -9.93 7.57
CA LEU A 14 8.02 -11.19 7.34
C LEU A 14 7.17 -12.16 6.50
N ASP A 15 5.87 -12.25 6.78
CA ASP A 15 4.95 -13.08 6.01
C ASP A 15 4.82 -12.65 4.54
N THR A 16 4.83 -11.34 4.25
CA THR A 16 4.85 -10.86 2.85
C THR A 16 6.10 -11.34 2.09
N PHE A 17 7.26 -11.40 2.76
CA PHE A 17 8.50 -11.93 2.16
C PHE A 17 8.51 -13.46 2.08
N ARG A 18 7.97 -14.17 3.08
CA ARG A 18 7.77 -15.63 3.04
C ARG A 18 6.84 -16.03 1.90
N LEU A 19 5.81 -15.24 1.62
CA LEU A 19 4.95 -15.44 0.46
C LEU A 19 5.76 -15.31 -0.84
N GLY A 20 6.56 -14.24 -0.97
CA GLY A 20 7.49 -14.06 -2.08
C GLY A 20 8.44 -15.25 -2.26
N GLN A 21 9.01 -15.75 -1.17
CA GLN A 21 9.85 -16.94 -1.13
C GLN A 21 9.12 -18.19 -1.64
N ARG A 22 7.93 -18.49 -1.11
CA ARG A 22 7.14 -19.66 -1.52
C ARG A 22 6.82 -19.64 -3.02
N ILE A 23 6.43 -18.48 -3.55
CA ILE A 23 6.17 -18.32 -4.99
C ILE A 23 7.45 -18.57 -5.80
N TYR A 24 8.56 -18.02 -5.34
CA TYR A 24 9.85 -18.15 -6.02
C TYR A 24 10.36 -19.61 -6.02
N GLU A 25 10.25 -20.31 -4.89
CA GLU A 25 10.69 -21.70 -4.72
C GLU A 25 9.83 -22.68 -5.52
N GLN A 26 8.55 -22.38 -5.76
CA GLN A 26 7.69 -23.14 -6.67
C GLN A 26 8.03 -22.93 -8.16
N GLY A 27 9.07 -22.16 -8.48
CA GLY A 27 9.51 -21.91 -9.85
C GLY A 27 8.65 -20.92 -10.63
N PHE A 28 7.63 -20.30 -10.02
CA PHE A 28 6.80 -19.30 -10.70
C PHE A 28 7.54 -17.96 -10.78
N ARG A 29 7.67 -17.42 -12.00
CA ARG A 29 8.30 -16.12 -12.29
C ARG A 29 7.30 -15.26 -13.05
N PRO A 30 6.33 -14.63 -12.36
CA PRO A 30 5.33 -13.83 -13.02
C PRO A 30 5.98 -12.62 -13.68
N LYS A 31 5.59 -12.33 -14.93
CA LYS A 31 5.98 -11.07 -15.58
C LYS A 31 5.14 -9.92 -15.04
N HIS A 32 3.88 -10.19 -14.73
CA HIS A 32 2.94 -9.21 -14.18
C HIS A 32 2.43 -9.63 -12.81
N ALA A 33 2.31 -8.66 -11.91
CA ALA A 33 1.60 -8.83 -10.65
C ALA A 33 0.57 -7.72 -10.47
N ILE A 34 -0.56 -8.05 -9.86
CA ILE A 34 -1.57 -7.09 -9.41
C ILE A 34 -1.86 -7.28 -7.93
N SER A 35 -1.72 -6.21 -7.15
CA SER A 35 -2.22 -6.18 -5.77
C SER A 35 -3.64 -5.65 -5.72
N ILE A 36 -4.51 -6.34 -5.00
CA ILE A 36 -5.87 -5.87 -4.75
C ILE A 36 -5.81 -4.73 -3.73
N TRP A 37 -6.27 -3.56 -4.14
CA TRP A 37 -6.42 -2.39 -3.30
C TRP A 37 -7.62 -2.58 -2.37
N ARG A 38 -7.49 -2.40 -1.06
CA ARG A 38 -6.35 -1.81 -0.31
C ARG A 38 -5.41 -2.85 0.30
N GLY A 39 -5.96 -3.85 0.97
CA GLY A 39 -5.25 -4.77 1.87
C GLY A 39 -4.13 -5.58 1.21
N GLY A 40 -4.30 -6.02 -0.04
CA GLY A 40 -3.28 -6.74 -0.80
C GLY A 40 -2.03 -5.93 -1.20
N THR A 41 -2.03 -4.62 -0.97
CA THR A 41 -0.91 -3.76 -1.41
C THR A 41 0.36 -3.87 -0.58
N PRO A 42 0.36 -3.85 0.76
CA PRO A 42 1.58 -4.09 1.52
C PRO A 42 2.13 -5.51 1.28
N VAL A 43 1.23 -6.49 1.06
CA VAL A 43 1.61 -7.87 0.69
C VAL A 43 2.37 -7.90 -0.62
N GLY A 44 1.83 -7.25 -1.65
CA GLY A 44 2.51 -7.18 -2.93
C GLY A 44 3.85 -6.46 -2.86
N LEU A 45 3.98 -5.41 -2.04
CA LEU A 45 5.26 -4.70 -1.88
C LEU A 45 6.34 -5.62 -1.30
N GLY A 46 6.02 -6.48 -0.34
CA GLY A 46 6.95 -7.48 0.18
C GLY A 46 7.29 -8.57 -0.83
N VAL A 47 6.30 -9.07 -1.58
CA VAL A 47 6.52 -10.03 -2.68
C VAL A 47 7.44 -9.42 -3.75
N ASP A 48 7.17 -8.21 -4.23
CA ASP A 48 8.02 -7.52 -5.21
C ASP A 48 9.43 -7.26 -4.67
N ALA A 49 9.56 -6.84 -3.41
CA ALA A 49 10.85 -6.67 -2.75
C ALA A 49 11.65 -7.98 -2.67
N TYR A 50 10.99 -9.11 -2.37
CA TYR A 50 11.63 -10.42 -2.40
C TYR A 50 12.16 -10.74 -3.80
N PHE A 51 11.34 -10.61 -4.84
CA PHE A 51 11.75 -10.91 -6.22
C PHE A 51 12.89 -10.01 -6.69
N ARG A 52 12.86 -8.72 -6.37
CA ARG A 52 13.96 -7.78 -6.66
C ARG A 52 15.26 -8.19 -5.98
N SER A 53 15.20 -8.72 -4.75
CA SER A 53 16.40 -9.24 -4.06
C SER A 53 17.02 -10.45 -4.77
N ARG A 54 16.23 -11.15 -5.60
CA ARG A 54 16.68 -12.24 -6.49
C ARG A 54 17.07 -11.78 -7.89
N GLY A 55 17.09 -10.47 -8.15
CA GLY A 55 17.35 -9.90 -9.48
C GLY A 55 16.19 -10.10 -10.47
N VAL A 56 14.99 -10.45 -10.01
CA VAL A 56 13.81 -10.61 -10.85
C VAL A 56 12.92 -9.38 -10.71
N HIS A 57 12.59 -8.75 -11.84
CA HIS A 57 11.70 -7.62 -11.88
C HIS A 57 10.30 -8.07 -12.30
N ILE A 58 9.29 -7.74 -11.49
CA ILE A 58 7.89 -7.97 -11.82
C ILE A 58 7.27 -6.63 -12.22
N SER A 59 6.49 -6.60 -13.30
CA SER A 59 5.62 -5.47 -13.62
C SER A 59 4.44 -5.46 -12.66
N HIS A 60 4.60 -4.77 -11.53
CA HIS A 60 3.64 -4.77 -10.43
C HIS A 60 2.83 -3.47 -10.35
N THR A 61 1.51 -3.60 -10.32
CA THR A 61 0.56 -2.50 -10.15
C THR A 61 -0.55 -2.86 -9.16
N THR A 62 -1.40 -1.89 -8.83
CA THR A 62 -2.59 -2.10 -8.00
C THR A 62 -3.86 -2.06 -8.84
N ILE A 63 -4.88 -2.79 -8.40
CA ILE A 63 -6.24 -2.71 -8.95
C ILE A 63 -7.22 -2.46 -7.82
N ALA A 64 -8.24 -1.62 -8.06
CA ALA A 64 -9.26 -1.33 -7.06
C ALA A 64 -10.58 -2.00 -7.43
N THR A 65 -11.24 -2.61 -6.46
CA THR A 65 -12.58 -3.18 -6.61
C THR A 65 -13.57 -2.30 -5.86
N ALA A 66 -14.71 -2.01 -6.49
CA ALA A 66 -15.80 -1.28 -5.88
C ALA A 66 -17.07 -2.13 -5.97
N SER A 67 -17.77 -2.32 -4.84
CA SER A 67 -19.08 -2.96 -4.80
C SER A 67 -20.18 -1.90 -4.91
N TYR A 68 -21.07 -2.02 -5.90
CA TYR A 68 -22.26 -1.19 -5.99
C TYR A 68 -23.37 -1.77 -5.11
N THR A 69 -23.60 -1.24 -3.91
CA THR A 69 -24.79 -1.62 -3.12
C THR A 69 -26.01 -0.80 -3.58
N GLY A 70 -26.61 -1.19 -4.70
CA GLY A 70 -27.98 -0.80 -5.04
C GLY A 70 -28.97 -1.69 -4.28
N MET A 71 -30.02 -1.11 -3.68
CA MET A 71 -31.04 -1.85 -2.93
C MET A 71 -31.55 -3.06 -3.73
N GLY A 72 -31.25 -4.28 -3.27
CA GLY A 72 -31.89 -5.52 -3.71
C GLY A 72 -31.12 -6.46 -4.65
N GLN A 73 -29.87 -6.15 -5.04
CA GLN A 73 -29.03 -7.09 -5.79
C GLN A 73 -27.64 -7.23 -5.16
N GLN A 74 -27.05 -8.42 -5.18
CA GLN A 74 -25.62 -8.59 -4.91
C GLN A 74 -24.86 -7.62 -5.81
N GLY A 75 -24.24 -6.61 -5.22
CA GLY A 75 -23.64 -5.50 -5.95
C GLY A 75 -22.62 -5.97 -6.97
N GLN A 76 -22.77 -5.54 -8.22
CA GLN A 76 -21.78 -5.85 -9.26
C GLN A 76 -20.43 -5.25 -8.85
N VAL A 77 -19.42 -6.11 -8.67
CA VAL A 77 -18.05 -5.67 -8.38
C VAL A 77 -17.46 -5.08 -9.67
N THR A 78 -17.11 -3.80 -9.61
CA THR A 78 -16.41 -3.09 -10.68
C THR A 78 -14.91 -3.13 -10.42
N VAL A 79 -14.12 -3.52 -11.42
CA VAL A 79 -12.66 -3.58 -11.34
C VAL A 79 -12.08 -2.38 -12.07
N LYS A 80 -11.34 -1.55 -11.34
CA LYS A 80 -10.66 -0.34 -11.84
C LYS A 80 -9.17 -0.63 -12.04
N ASN A 81 -8.54 0.12 -12.96
CA ASN A 81 -7.10 0.08 -13.27
C ASN A 81 -6.63 -1.21 -13.96
N LEU A 82 -7.56 -2.04 -14.42
CA LEU A 82 -7.23 -3.27 -15.16
C LEU A 82 -6.98 -2.99 -16.65
N GLU A 83 -7.40 -1.83 -17.15
CA GLU A 83 -7.27 -1.41 -18.55
C GLU A 83 -5.81 -1.42 -19.02
N HIS A 84 -4.91 -0.88 -18.19
CA HIS A 84 -3.48 -0.85 -18.51
C HIS A 84 -2.91 -2.27 -18.61
N LEU A 85 -3.23 -3.16 -17.66
CA LEU A 85 -2.76 -4.54 -17.70
C LEU A 85 -3.25 -5.26 -18.97
N ALA A 86 -4.53 -5.12 -19.31
CA ALA A 86 -5.11 -5.76 -20.48
C ALA A 86 -4.47 -5.33 -21.81
N ARG A 87 -3.83 -4.15 -21.87
CA ARG A 87 -3.12 -3.66 -23.06
C ARG A 87 -1.72 -4.25 -23.24
N VAL A 88 -1.07 -4.68 -22.16
CA VAL A 88 0.36 -5.07 -22.16
C VAL A 88 0.61 -6.55 -21.92
N ILE A 89 -0.45 -7.31 -21.61
CA ILE A 89 -0.36 -8.72 -21.24
C ILE A 89 -0.51 -9.63 -22.46
N CYS A 90 0.17 -10.78 -22.43
CA CYS A 90 0.10 -11.82 -23.45
C CYS A 90 -0.16 -13.22 -22.83
N PRO A 91 -0.56 -14.22 -23.63
CA PRO A 91 -0.91 -15.56 -23.13
C PRO A 91 0.23 -16.31 -22.43
N GLU A 92 1.47 -16.04 -22.82
CA GLU A 92 2.69 -16.66 -22.29
C GLU A 92 3.16 -16.02 -20.97
N ASP A 93 2.60 -14.86 -20.61
CA ASP A 93 2.98 -14.16 -19.40
C ASP A 93 2.38 -14.88 -18.17
N GLY A 94 3.17 -15.06 -17.12
CA GLY A 94 2.64 -15.41 -15.81
C GLY A 94 2.03 -14.18 -15.11
N LEU A 95 0.79 -14.32 -14.62
CA LEU A 95 0.11 -13.30 -13.83
C LEU A 95 -0.07 -13.75 -12.39
N LEU A 96 0.41 -12.92 -11.45
CA LEU A 96 0.19 -13.11 -10.02
C LEU A 96 -0.84 -12.10 -9.49
N ILE A 97 -1.94 -12.60 -8.93
CA ILE A 97 -2.94 -11.78 -8.22
C ILE A 97 -2.64 -11.88 -6.72
N ILE A 98 -2.45 -10.74 -6.06
CA ILE A 98 -1.99 -10.67 -4.67
C ILE A 98 -3.06 -10.02 -3.80
N ASP A 99 -3.44 -10.69 -2.73
CA ASP A 99 -4.32 -10.16 -1.68
C ASP A 99 -3.73 -10.42 -0.29
N ASP A 100 -4.31 -9.84 0.76
CA ASP A 100 -3.93 -10.14 2.14
C ASP A 100 -4.61 -11.41 2.68
N VAL A 101 -5.89 -11.61 2.33
CA VAL A 101 -6.68 -12.80 2.67
C VAL A 101 -7.44 -13.36 1.46
N TYR A 102 -7.42 -14.68 1.32
CA TYR A 102 -8.33 -15.40 0.43
C TYR A 102 -9.41 -16.09 1.26
N GLU A 103 -10.64 -15.58 1.18
CA GLU A 103 -11.80 -16.16 1.88
C GLU A 103 -12.74 -16.85 0.89
N SER A 104 -13.63 -16.11 0.24
CA SER A 104 -14.57 -16.69 -0.74
C SER A 104 -14.00 -16.81 -2.16
N GLY A 105 -13.05 -15.94 -2.52
CA GLY A 105 -12.50 -15.82 -3.87
C GLY A 105 -13.38 -15.05 -4.87
N ASN A 106 -14.53 -14.51 -4.46
CA ASN A 106 -15.47 -13.81 -5.37
C ASN A 106 -14.85 -12.58 -6.06
N THR A 107 -14.08 -11.78 -5.32
CA THR A 107 -13.38 -10.61 -5.86
C THR A 107 -12.40 -11.03 -6.95
N ILE A 108 -11.60 -12.06 -6.69
CA ILE A 108 -10.60 -12.60 -7.62
C ILE A 108 -11.28 -13.20 -8.85
N LYS A 109 -12.34 -13.99 -8.65
CA LYS A 109 -13.18 -14.50 -9.75
C LYS A 109 -13.60 -13.36 -10.69
N ARG A 110 -14.13 -12.27 -10.13
CA ARG A 110 -14.56 -11.12 -10.95
C ARG A 110 -13.38 -10.46 -11.69
N ILE A 111 -12.23 -10.31 -11.04
CA ILE A 111 -11.03 -9.76 -11.68
C ILE A 111 -10.62 -10.63 -12.87
N VAL A 112 -10.61 -11.95 -12.71
CA VAL A 112 -10.24 -12.91 -13.75
C VAL A 112 -11.24 -12.87 -14.91
N GLU A 113 -12.54 -12.82 -14.63
CA GLU A 113 -13.59 -12.66 -15.64
C GLU A 113 -13.39 -11.38 -16.47
N VAL A 114 -13.27 -10.23 -15.80
CA VAL A 114 -13.09 -8.93 -16.47
C VAL A 114 -11.77 -8.90 -17.25
N LEU A 115 -10.70 -9.49 -16.72
CA LEU A 115 -9.42 -9.59 -17.42
C LEU A 115 -9.57 -10.41 -18.70
N ARG A 116 -10.18 -11.60 -18.63
CA ARG A 116 -10.39 -12.47 -19.79
C ARG A 116 -11.30 -11.83 -20.84
N GLU A 117 -12.35 -11.12 -20.42
CA GLU A 117 -13.22 -10.35 -21.31
C GLU A 117 -12.45 -9.26 -22.08
N ARG A 118 -11.58 -8.52 -21.39
CA ARG A 118 -10.84 -7.38 -21.96
C ARG A 118 -9.62 -7.80 -22.78
N ALA A 119 -8.81 -8.72 -22.25
CA ALA A 119 -7.62 -9.22 -22.93
C ALA A 119 -7.95 -10.24 -24.05
N ARG A 120 -9.13 -10.87 -23.99
CA ARG A 120 -9.59 -11.87 -24.98
C ARG A 120 -8.54 -12.97 -25.17
N ALA A 121 -8.11 -13.21 -26.41
CA ALA A 121 -7.09 -14.20 -26.74
C ALA A 121 -5.71 -13.91 -26.13
N ASN A 122 -5.46 -12.69 -25.63
CA ASN A 122 -4.22 -12.31 -24.97
C ASN A 122 -4.21 -12.58 -23.45
N ALA A 123 -5.31 -13.08 -22.88
CA ALA A 123 -5.36 -13.39 -21.45
C ALA A 123 -4.29 -14.44 -21.10
N PRO A 124 -3.52 -14.26 -19.99
CA PRO A 124 -2.56 -15.23 -19.50
C PRO A 124 -3.13 -16.63 -19.35
N ARG A 125 -2.33 -17.62 -19.72
CA ARG A 125 -2.64 -19.03 -19.47
C ARG A 125 -2.28 -19.46 -18.05
N ASP A 126 -1.28 -18.85 -17.43
CA ASP A 126 -0.85 -19.12 -16.05
C ASP A 126 -1.20 -17.92 -15.15
N ILE A 127 -2.37 -18.00 -14.51
CA ILE A 127 -2.82 -17.04 -13.49
C ILE A 127 -2.80 -17.75 -12.14
N ARG A 128 -2.14 -17.15 -11.15
CA ARG A 128 -2.07 -17.68 -9.78
C ARG A 128 -2.45 -16.61 -8.77
N VAL A 129 -2.93 -17.07 -7.62
CA VAL A 129 -3.27 -16.22 -6.48
C VAL A 129 -2.22 -16.40 -5.40
N ALA A 130 -1.78 -15.29 -4.80
CA ALA A 130 -0.94 -15.27 -3.62
C ALA A 130 -1.60 -14.49 -2.50
N THR A 131 -1.62 -15.06 -1.30
CA THR A 131 -2.23 -14.45 -0.12
C THR A 131 -1.40 -14.73 1.12
N VAL A 132 -1.42 -13.84 2.12
CA VAL A 132 -0.81 -14.19 3.41
C VAL A 132 -1.66 -15.22 4.12
N HIS A 133 -2.97 -14.96 4.23
CA HIS A 133 -3.92 -15.84 4.89
C HIS A 133 -4.89 -16.48 3.90
N HIS A 134 -5.19 -17.76 4.08
CA HIS A 134 -6.20 -18.48 3.33
C HIS A 134 -7.21 -19.10 4.29
N LYS A 135 -8.51 -19.01 3.98
CA LYS A 135 -9.59 -19.66 4.74
C LYS A 135 -10.27 -20.73 3.87
N PRO A 136 -9.71 -21.95 3.78
CA PRO A 136 -10.23 -23.00 2.89
C PRO A 136 -11.72 -23.31 3.12
N GLY A 137 -12.18 -23.27 4.38
CA GLY A 137 -13.57 -23.54 4.75
C GLY A 137 -14.60 -22.52 4.24
N ALA A 138 -14.17 -21.35 3.76
CA ALA A 138 -15.05 -20.30 3.21
C ALA A 138 -14.99 -20.19 1.67
N MET A 139 -14.13 -20.98 1.02
CA MET A 139 -13.82 -20.88 -0.40
C MET A 139 -15.02 -21.25 -1.28
N LYS A 140 -15.25 -20.43 -2.32
CA LYS A 140 -16.30 -20.66 -3.34
C LYS A 140 -15.76 -20.64 -4.76
N TYR A 141 -14.54 -20.14 -4.96
CA TYR A 141 -13.84 -20.10 -6.22
C TYR A 141 -12.51 -20.82 -6.06
N ASP A 142 -12.27 -21.86 -6.84
CA ASP A 142 -11.15 -22.80 -6.74
C ASP A 142 -10.47 -23.07 -8.09
N GLU A 143 -10.80 -22.27 -9.12
CA GLU A 143 -10.29 -22.45 -10.49
C GLU A 143 -8.77 -22.21 -10.59
N LEU A 144 -8.22 -21.32 -9.76
CA LEU A 144 -6.82 -20.90 -9.83
C LEU A 144 -5.98 -21.52 -8.71
N PRO A 145 -4.70 -21.85 -8.96
CA PRO A 145 -3.77 -22.21 -7.90
C PRO A 145 -3.63 -21.08 -6.87
N ILE A 146 -3.72 -21.43 -5.58
CA ILE A 146 -3.56 -20.50 -4.46
C ILE A 146 -2.26 -20.84 -3.73
N ILE A 147 -1.42 -19.82 -3.53
CA ILE A 147 -0.20 -19.90 -2.73
C ILE A 147 -0.45 -19.05 -1.48
N SER A 148 -0.49 -19.68 -0.30
CA SER A 148 -0.69 -18.99 0.98
C SER A 148 0.50 -19.18 1.92
N VAL A 149 0.62 -18.32 2.93
CA VAL A 149 1.56 -18.53 4.05
C VAL A 149 0.89 -19.35 5.14
N HIS A 150 -0.31 -18.93 5.55
CA HIS A 150 -1.08 -19.52 6.63
C HIS A 150 -2.46 -19.98 6.14
N GLU A 151 -2.95 -21.08 6.71
CA GLU A 151 -4.34 -21.49 6.61
C GLU A 151 -5.03 -21.28 7.95
N LEU A 152 -6.21 -20.66 7.93
CA LEU A 152 -6.97 -20.28 9.12
C LEU A 152 -8.41 -20.80 9.02
N ASP A 153 -9.02 -21.04 10.17
CA ASP A 153 -10.45 -21.35 10.24
C ASP A 153 -11.30 -20.17 9.73
N ALA A 154 -12.44 -20.50 9.10
CA ALA A 154 -13.32 -19.51 8.50
C ALA A 154 -13.83 -18.46 9.50
N GLU A 155 -14.03 -18.85 10.76
CA GLU A 155 -14.57 -18.00 11.84
C GLU A 155 -13.54 -17.02 12.43
N ILE A 156 -12.25 -17.16 12.12
CA ILE A 156 -11.22 -16.26 12.63
C ILE A 156 -11.37 -14.90 11.95
N TRP A 157 -11.51 -13.86 12.76
CA TRP A 157 -11.46 -12.48 12.28
C TRP A 157 -10.01 -11.99 12.31
N ILE A 158 -9.47 -11.64 11.16
CA ILE A 158 -8.09 -11.14 11.03
C ILE A 158 -8.16 -9.62 11.13
N ASP A 159 -7.33 -9.05 11.99
CA ASP A 159 -7.17 -7.60 12.11
C ASP A 159 -5.74 -7.23 11.69
N TYR A 160 -5.62 -6.59 10.51
CA TYR A 160 -4.32 -6.26 9.94
C TYR A 160 -3.70 -5.02 10.57
N PRO A 161 -2.37 -4.86 10.55
CA PRO A 161 -1.68 -3.80 11.30
C PRO A 161 -2.20 -2.38 11.03
N HIS A 162 -2.53 -2.10 9.77
CA HIS A 162 -2.94 -0.77 9.32
C HIS A 162 -4.40 -0.46 9.63
N GLU A 163 -5.26 -1.46 9.87
CA GLU A 163 -6.70 -1.31 10.06
C GLU A 163 -7.03 -0.74 11.44
N LEU A 164 -7.93 0.25 11.48
CA LEU A 164 -8.42 0.84 12.73
C LEU A 164 -9.95 0.95 12.76
N ALA A 165 -10.58 1.29 11.64
CA ALA A 165 -11.99 1.73 11.65
C ALA A 165 -12.98 0.69 12.16
N ASP A 166 -12.69 -0.59 11.96
CA ASP A 166 -13.55 -1.71 12.38
C ASP A 166 -13.45 -2.02 13.88
N MET A 167 -12.40 -1.51 14.56
CA MET A 167 -12.24 -1.61 16.02
C MET A 167 -12.82 -0.43 16.79
N VAL A 168 -13.34 0.58 16.10
CA VAL A 168 -13.80 1.82 16.73
C VAL A 168 -15.30 1.79 16.89
N SER A 169 -15.80 2.19 18.06
CA SER A 169 -17.20 2.57 18.26
C SER A 169 -17.28 4.00 18.80
N ALA A 170 -18.33 4.74 18.41
CA ALA A 170 -18.62 6.04 19.02
C ALA A 170 -19.06 5.88 20.49
N ASP A 171 -19.64 4.73 20.82
CA ASP A 171 -20.17 4.41 22.16
C ASP A 171 -19.13 3.81 23.12
N ASP A 172 -17.91 3.54 22.63
CA ASP A 172 -16.78 3.06 23.45
C ASP A 172 -15.78 4.20 23.68
N PRO A 173 -15.85 4.95 24.79
CA PRO A 173 -14.93 6.06 25.05
C PRO A 173 -13.48 5.62 25.34
N ASP A 174 -13.28 4.35 25.70
CA ASP A 174 -11.99 3.80 26.11
C ASP A 174 -11.23 3.12 24.97
N ASP A 175 -11.87 2.90 23.82
CA ASP A 175 -11.27 2.25 22.65
C ASP A 175 -10.63 0.90 23.02
N ALA A 176 -11.38 0.06 23.75
CA ALA A 176 -10.85 -1.14 24.37
C ALA A 176 -10.23 -2.12 23.35
N LEU A 177 -10.82 -2.23 22.15
CA LEU A 177 -10.30 -3.08 21.08
C LEU A 177 -8.98 -2.55 20.49
N ILE A 178 -8.85 -1.24 20.30
CA ILE A 178 -7.58 -0.64 19.83
C ILE A 178 -6.52 -0.80 20.91
N LYS A 179 -6.87 -0.59 22.17
CA LYS A 179 -5.96 -0.79 23.30
C LYS A 179 -5.47 -2.23 23.39
N ALA A 180 -6.37 -3.20 23.17
CA ALA A 180 -6.02 -4.62 23.11
C ALA A 180 -5.11 -4.97 21.93
N LYS A 181 -5.32 -4.36 20.76
CA LYS A 181 -4.41 -4.49 19.60
C LYS A 181 -3.03 -3.94 19.90
N SER A 182 -2.96 -2.70 20.40
CA SER A 182 -1.71 -2.04 20.74
C SER A 182 -1.97 -0.83 21.63
N GLU A 183 -1.45 -0.92 22.87
CA GLU A 183 -1.41 0.20 23.81
C GLU A 183 -0.73 1.42 23.20
N THR A 184 0.31 1.22 22.39
CA THR A 184 1.03 2.34 21.75
C THR A 184 0.14 3.04 20.72
N ILE A 185 -0.54 2.30 19.84
CA ILE A 185 -1.46 2.88 18.86
C ILE A 185 -2.58 3.65 19.59
N TRP A 186 -3.15 3.04 20.64
CA TRP A 186 -4.17 3.68 21.48
C TRP A 186 -3.69 5.02 22.06
N GLN A 187 -2.47 5.08 22.59
CA GLN A 187 -1.87 6.31 23.10
C GLN A 187 -1.65 7.35 21.98
N LEU A 188 -1.13 6.93 20.82
CA LEU A 188 -0.85 7.84 19.70
C LEU A 188 -2.12 8.52 19.17
N LEU A 189 -3.22 7.79 19.04
CA LEU A 189 -4.50 8.34 18.59
C LEU A 189 -5.05 9.40 19.54
N ARG A 190 -4.72 9.32 20.83
CA ARG A 190 -5.21 10.21 21.89
C ARG A 190 -4.22 11.32 22.28
N ALA A 191 -2.97 11.26 21.81
CA ALA A 191 -1.93 12.23 22.16
C ALA A 191 -2.12 13.61 21.50
N GLY A 192 -2.99 13.70 20.49
CA GLY A 192 -3.16 14.91 19.69
C GLY A 192 -1.99 15.17 18.73
N PRO A 193 -1.97 16.33 18.04
CA PRO A 193 -0.95 16.66 17.05
C PRO A 193 0.45 16.77 17.65
N THR A 194 1.44 16.32 16.89
CA THR A 194 2.86 16.38 17.24
C THR A 194 3.62 17.26 16.26
N ALA A 195 4.54 18.09 16.78
CA ALA A 195 5.41 18.91 15.95
C ALA A 195 6.45 18.04 15.21
N PRO A 196 6.88 18.43 13.99
CA PRO A 196 7.92 17.70 13.30
C PRO A 196 9.24 17.68 14.08
N THR A 197 9.95 16.55 14.04
CA THR A 197 11.24 16.38 14.72
C THR A 197 12.37 16.21 13.71
N LYS A 198 13.61 16.52 14.11
CA LYS A 198 14.80 16.19 13.32
C LYS A 198 15.35 14.86 13.76
N LEU A 199 15.63 13.97 12.81
CA LEU A 199 16.29 12.70 13.07
C LEU A 199 17.81 12.92 13.03
N GLU A 200 18.45 13.05 14.19
CA GLU A 200 19.91 13.11 14.26
C GLU A 200 20.49 11.69 14.19
N ARG A 201 21.14 11.34 13.07
CA ARG A 201 21.90 10.09 12.94
C ARG A 201 23.29 10.35 12.40
N SER A 202 24.25 9.62 12.96
CA SER A 202 25.69 9.65 12.59
C SER A 202 26.08 8.60 11.53
N GLY A 203 25.10 7.98 10.84
CA GLY A 203 25.31 6.92 9.85
C GLY A 203 24.73 7.25 8.47
N GLY A 204 25.08 6.48 7.44
CA GLY A 204 24.73 6.77 6.04
C GLY A 204 23.25 6.59 5.65
N TYR A 205 22.44 5.90 6.46
CA TYR A 205 21.02 5.67 6.19
C TYR A 205 20.18 5.50 7.47
N PHE A 206 18.88 5.70 7.35
CA PHE A 206 17.87 5.39 8.34
C PHE A 206 16.97 4.25 7.86
N ALA A 207 16.78 3.22 8.69
CA ALA A 207 15.92 2.09 8.36
C ALA A 207 14.94 1.84 9.52
N PRO A 208 13.69 2.35 9.42
CA PRO A 208 12.68 2.07 10.43
C PRO A 208 12.19 0.62 10.34
N THR A 209 11.79 0.03 11.47
CA THR A 209 11.02 -1.23 11.45
C THR A 209 9.61 -1.01 10.88
N ALA A 210 8.86 -2.09 10.59
CA ALA A 210 7.48 -1.94 10.12
C ALA A 210 6.60 -1.33 11.23
N THR A 211 6.84 -1.71 12.48
CA THR A 211 6.18 -1.12 13.66
C THR A 211 6.48 0.37 13.82
N GLU A 212 7.76 0.78 13.73
CA GLU A 212 8.15 2.20 13.83
C GLU A 212 7.53 3.03 12.70
N LEU A 213 7.55 2.49 11.47
CA LEU A 213 6.94 3.15 10.32
C LEU A 213 5.42 3.30 10.50
N LEU A 214 4.72 2.25 10.96
CA LEU A 214 3.29 2.30 11.24
C LEU A 214 2.97 3.38 12.29
N HIS A 215 3.72 3.44 13.39
CA HIS A 215 3.53 4.46 14.42
C HIS A 215 3.73 5.88 13.89
N ASP A 216 4.74 6.09 13.05
CA ASP A 216 4.99 7.39 12.43
C ASP A 216 3.87 7.75 11.42
N CYS A 217 3.36 6.80 10.65
CA CYS A 217 2.20 7.01 9.78
C CYS A 217 0.93 7.37 10.58
N ILE A 218 0.71 6.74 11.74
CA ILE A 218 -0.43 7.04 12.62
C ILE A 218 -0.30 8.46 13.17
N ARG A 219 0.89 8.86 13.65
CA ARG A 219 1.15 10.24 14.12
C ARG A 219 0.90 11.27 13.03
N LEU A 220 1.36 11.01 11.81
CA LEU A 220 1.08 11.86 10.65
C LEU A 220 -0.42 11.96 10.39
N GLY A 221 -1.15 10.84 10.45
CA GLY A 221 -2.61 10.82 10.33
C GLY A 221 -3.32 11.64 11.42
N VAL A 222 -2.84 11.59 12.66
CA VAL A 222 -3.37 12.38 13.77
C VAL A 222 -3.16 13.87 13.51
N ASN A 223 -1.98 14.28 13.04
CA ASN A 223 -1.71 15.68 12.67
C ASN A 223 -2.68 16.18 11.60
N ILE A 224 -2.92 15.39 10.55
CA ILE A 224 -3.82 15.76 9.45
C ILE A 224 -5.27 15.81 9.92
N ALA A 225 -5.73 14.84 10.72
CA ALA A 225 -7.12 14.75 11.17
C ALA A 225 -7.52 15.85 12.19
N HIS A 226 -6.53 16.54 12.76
CA HIS A 226 -6.72 17.66 13.69
C HIS A 226 -6.53 19.04 13.04
N ASP A 227 -6.17 19.10 11.75
CA ASP A 227 -6.19 20.34 11.00
C ASP A 227 -7.64 20.73 10.64
N ASP A 228 -7.89 22.02 10.48
CA ASP A 228 -9.16 22.55 9.98
C ASP A 228 -9.36 22.19 8.50
N TRP A 229 -8.25 21.97 7.78
CA TRP A 229 -8.28 21.47 6.41
C TRP A 229 -8.54 19.97 6.36
N ARG A 230 -9.37 19.55 5.41
CA ARG A 230 -9.80 18.15 5.23
C ARG A 230 -9.68 17.73 3.78
N PRO A 231 -9.15 16.53 3.48
CA PRO A 231 -9.24 15.96 2.15
C PRO A 231 -10.62 15.37 1.85
N ASP A 232 -11.04 15.50 0.60
CA ASP A 232 -12.11 14.73 -0.02
C ASP A 232 -11.54 13.52 -0.77
N PHE A 233 -10.31 13.67 -1.30
CA PHE A 233 -9.53 12.60 -1.91
C PHE A 233 -8.17 12.44 -1.24
N LEU A 234 -7.79 11.19 -0.98
CA LEU A 234 -6.46 10.78 -0.58
C LEU A 234 -5.83 10.00 -1.74
N ILE A 235 -4.70 10.47 -2.22
CA ILE A 235 -3.94 9.88 -3.32
C ILE A 235 -2.62 9.35 -2.77
N ALA A 236 -2.51 8.03 -2.62
CA ALA A 236 -1.27 7.38 -2.21
C ALA A 236 -0.37 7.09 -3.41
N LEU A 237 0.85 7.62 -3.41
CA LEU A 237 1.79 7.36 -4.50
C LEU A 237 2.34 5.92 -4.39
N TRP A 238 2.17 5.12 -5.43
CA TRP A 238 2.76 3.78 -5.48
C TRP A 238 4.18 3.85 -6.03
N PRO A 239 5.14 3.11 -5.43
CA PRO A 239 4.94 2.10 -4.37
C PRO A 239 4.99 2.66 -2.93
N GLY A 240 5.69 3.78 -2.70
CA GLY A 240 6.04 4.24 -1.35
C GLY A 240 4.85 4.68 -0.52
N GLY A 241 4.15 5.70 -0.98
CA GLY A 241 3.04 6.37 -0.31
C GLY A 241 1.84 5.48 0.05
N VAL A 242 1.74 4.26 -0.48
CA VAL A 242 0.71 3.30 -0.05
C VAL A 242 0.91 2.84 1.39
N VAL A 243 2.16 2.61 1.81
CA VAL A 243 2.47 2.21 3.18
C VAL A 243 2.08 3.31 4.18
N ALA A 244 2.19 4.58 3.79
CA ALA A 244 1.79 5.72 4.60
C ALA A 244 0.29 6.04 4.51
N GLY A 245 -0.27 6.00 3.30
CA GLY A 245 -1.65 6.39 3.03
C GLY A 245 -2.68 5.48 3.69
N LEU A 246 -2.37 4.18 3.83
CA LEU A 246 -3.28 3.22 4.48
C LEU A 246 -3.53 3.58 5.96
N PRO A 247 -2.52 3.64 6.86
CA PRO A 247 -2.74 4.08 8.24
C PRO A 247 -3.31 5.50 8.35
N VAL A 248 -2.85 6.44 7.51
CA VAL A 248 -3.38 7.83 7.53
C VAL A 248 -4.88 7.85 7.25
N HIS A 249 -5.35 7.09 6.26
CA HIS A 249 -6.79 6.97 5.99
C HIS A 249 -7.54 6.34 7.18
N GLU A 250 -6.98 5.31 7.81
CA GLU A 250 -7.60 4.64 8.96
C GLU A 250 -7.70 5.56 10.20
N VAL A 251 -6.69 6.39 10.47
CA VAL A 251 -6.75 7.44 11.51
C VAL A 251 -7.82 8.48 11.19
N TYR A 252 -7.99 8.82 9.92
CA TYR A 252 -9.02 9.77 9.50
C TYR A 252 -10.44 9.20 9.71
N LYS A 253 -10.65 7.91 9.42
CA LYS A 253 -11.91 7.20 9.73
C LYS A 253 -12.14 7.12 11.25
N TYR A 254 -11.12 6.76 12.02
CA TYR A 254 -11.15 6.75 13.49
C TYR A 254 -11.65 8.10 14.03
N THR A 255 -10.99 9.19 13.63
CA THR A 255 -11.26 10.53 14.15
C THR A 255 -12.67 11.00 13.80
N GLN A 256 -13.13 10.74 12.58
CA GLN A 256 -14.50 11.07 12.17
C GLN A 256 -15.56 10.31 12.97
N LYS A 257 -15.35 9.01 13.19
CA LYS A 257 -16.28 8.19 13.96
C LYS A 257 -16.37 8.67 15.41
N LYS A 258 -15.24 9.02 16.03
CA LYS A 258 -15.18 9.61 17.38
C LYS A 258 -15.81 11.00 17.49
N ARG A 259 -15.69 11.82 16.44
CA ARG A 259 -16.29 13.17 16.41
C ARG A 259 -17.76 13.16 15.99
N GLY A 260 -18.35 12.01 15.69
CA GLY A 260 -19.75 11.92 15.22
C GLY A 260 -19.97 12.60 13.86
N SER A 261 -18.94 12.68 13.01
CA SER A 261 -19.04 13.31 11.69
C SER A 261 -19.94 12.48 10.76
N THR A 262 -20.92 13.13 10.14
CA THR A 262 -21.81 12.52 9.13
C THR A 262 -21.23 12.56 7.72
N ARG A 263 -20.12 13.29 7.49
CA ARG A 263 -19.45 13.36 6.19
C ARG A 263 -18.72 12.04 5.88
N PRO A 264 -18.73 11.57 4.62
CA PRO A 264 -18.04 10.35 4.22
C PRO A 264 -16.53 10.50 4.34
N ALA A 265 -15.82 9.43 4.71
CA ALA A 265 -14.37 9.44 4.69
C ALA A 265 -13.81 9.78 3.29
N PRO A 266 -12.60 10.36 3.20
CA PRO A 266 -11.98 10.69 1.93
C PRO A 266 -11.90 9.46 1.05
N ASP A 267 -12.19 9.62 -0.24
CA ASP A 267 -11.98 8.55 -1.19
C ASP A 267 -10.47 8.30 -1.33
N HIS A 268 -10.04 7.04 -1.27
CA HIS A 268 -8.63 6.70 -1.19
C HIS A 268 -8.23 5.78 -2.34
N ILE A 269 -7.31 6.26 -3.17
CA ILE A 269 -6.76 5.55 -4.33
C ILE A 269 -5.23 5.54 -4.31
N SER A 270 -4.63 4.52 -4.92
CA SER A 270 -3.21 4.53 -5.28
C SER A 270 -3.00 4.95 -6.74
N LEU A 271 -1.99 5.78 -6.98
CA LEU A 271 -1.53 6.12 -8.33
C LEU A 271 -0.16 5.50 -8.58
N ASN A 272 -0.03 4.74 -9.67
CA ASN A 272 1.24 4.13 -10.05
C ASN A 272 2.18 5.18 -10.65
N THR A 273 3.30 5.43 -9.96
CA THR A 273 4.33 6.39 -10.40
C THR A 273 5.61 5.72 -10.91
N LEU A 274 5.64 4.38 -11.00
CA LEU A 274 6.78 3.66 -11.58
C LEU A 274 6.74 3.80 -13.10
N SER A 275 7.83 4.26 -13.70
CA SER A 275 7.98 4.26 -15.15
C SER A 275 7.90 2.82 -15.68
N THR A 276 6.94 2.54 -16.56
CA THR A 276 6.86 1.26 -17.25
C THR A 276 7.89 1.27 -18.37
N ARG A 277 8.85 0.33 -18.36
CA ARG A 277 9.91 0.22 -19.40
C ARG A 277 9.37 0.01 -20.83
N VAL A 278 8.06 -0.16 -20.99
CA VAL A 278 7.39 -0.59 -22.22
C VAL A 278 6.74 0.58 -22.96
N SER A 279 6.59 1.77 -22.35
CA SER A 279 5.97 2.92 -23.02
C SER A 279 6.85 4.18 -22.93
N TYR A 280 6.90 4.94 -24.02
CA TYR A 280 7.58 6.25 -24.11
C TYR A 280 6.77 7.37 -23.42
N GLN A 281 5.62 7.05 -22.82
CA GLN A 281 4.79 7.98 -22.07
C GLN A 281 4.79 7.56 -20.60
N ASP A 282 5.00 8.49 -19.68
CA ASP A 282 4.78 8.26 -18.25
C ASP A 282 3.26 8.12 -18.01
N GLU A 283 2.69 6.92 -18.26
CA GLU A 283 1.26 6.66 -18.00
C GLU A 283 1.06 6.41 -16.51
N ILE A 284 0.39 7.35 -15.82
CA ILE A 284 0.00 7.17 -14.42
C ILE A 284 -1.26 6.31 -14.37
N VAL A 285 -1.14 5.10 -13.85
CA VAL A 285 -2.29 4.19 -13.68
C VAL A 285 -3.13 4.66 -12.49
N GLY A 286 -4.45 4.72 -12.67
CA GLY A 286 -5.41 5.15 -11.64
C GLY A 286 -6.05 6.52 -11.86
N VAL A 287 -5.64 7.26 -12.88
CA VAL A 287 -6.06 8.67 -13.01
C VAL A 287 -7.42 8.84 -13.68
N HIS A 288 -7.86 7.93 -14.56
CA HIS A 288 -9.21 8.01 -15.15
C HIS A 288 -10.31 7.98 -14.09
N TYR A 289 -10.09 7.22 -13.00
CA TYR A 289 -11.01 7.22 -11.88
C TYR A 289 -11.15 8.61 -11.24
N LEU A 290 -10.04 9.34 -11.12
CA LEU A 290 -10.01 10.68 -10.56
C LEU A 290 -10.66 11.69 -11.51
N GLU A 291 -10.47 11.53 -12.82
CA GLU A 291 -11.07 12.39 -13.84
C GLU A 291 -12.61 12.41 -13.76
N GLU A 292 -13.22 11.27 -13.50
CA GLU A 292 -14.67 11.13 -13.40
C GLU A 292 -15.26 11.62 -12.07
N ARG A 293 -14.43 11.82 -11.04
CA ARG A 293 -14.90 12.02 -9.65
C ARG A 293 -14.46 13.30 -8.98
N ILE A 294 -13.31 13.85 -9.35
CA ILE A 294 -12.80 15.08 -8.77
C ILE A 294 -13.53 16.28 -9.38
N ASN A 295 -14.04 17.13 -8.49
CA ASN A 295 -14.64 18.41 -8.75
C ASN A 295 -13.73 19.53 -8.25
N ARG A 296 -14.00 20.75 -8.72
CA ARG A 296 -13.16 21.92 -8.44
C ARG A 296 -13.04 22.26 -6.96
N ASP A 297 -14.07 21.98 -6.18
CA ASP A 297 -14.10 22.32 -4.75
C ASP A 297 -13.52 21.21 -3.87
N ASP A 298 -13.14 20.06 -4.44
CA ASP A 298 -12.60 18.93 -3.71
C ASP A 298 -11.16 19.21 -3.26
N ASN A 299 -10.90 18.91 -1.99
CA ASN A 299 -9.58 18.97 -1.40
C ASN A 299 -8.82 17.67 -1.65
N ILE A 300 -7.59 17.75 -2.14
CA ILE A 300 -6.79 16.59 -2.51
C ILE A 300 -5.57 16.51 -1.61
N LEU A 301 -5.38 15.36 -0.95
CA LEU A 301 -4.17 15.04 -0.21
C LEU A 301 -3.35 14.01 -0.98
N ILE A 302 -2.18 14.41 -1.46
CA ILE A 302 -1.19 13.49 -2.04
C ILE A 302 -0.26 12.99 -0.92
N ILE A 303 -0.10 11.68 -0.80
CA ILE A 303 0.72 11.05 0.23
C ILE A 303 1.88 10.29 -0.40
N ASP A 304 3.08 10.59 0.09
CA ASP A 304 4.31 9.83 -0.13
C ASP A 304 4.88 9.38 1.23
N THR A 305 5.89 8.53 1.22
CA THR A 305 6.57 8.11 2.46
C THR A 305 7.86 8.91 2.70
N THR A 306 8.61 9.26 1.64
CA THR A 306 9.65 10.29 1.69
C THR A 306 9.43 11.35 0.63
N PHE A 307 9.33 12.61 1.04
CA PHE A 307 9.39 13.73 0.10
C PHE A 307 10.86 14.03 -0.24
N ARG A 308 11.29 13.59 -1.43
CA ARG A 308 12.64 13.82 -1.99
C ARG A 308 12.57 14.83 -3.14
N ALA A 309 12.93 16.09 -2.87
CA ALA A 309 12.92 17.18 -3.85
C ALA A 309 11.59 17.40 -4.62
N GLY A 310 10.51 16.75 -4.20
CA GLY A 310 9.17 16.85 -4.78
C GLY A 310 8.98 16.26 -6.18
N ARG A 311 9.93 15.55 -6.80
CA ARG A 311 9.77 15.08 -8.20
C ARG A 311 8.51 14.27 -8.46
N LEU A 312 8.31 13.18 -7.71
CA LEU A 312 7.16 12.29 -7.93
C LEU A 312 5.84 13.03 -7.71
N VAL A 313 5.78 13.79 -6.61
CA VAL A 313 4.61 14.61 -6.24
C VAL A 313 4.30 15.65 -7.31
N ASN A 314 5.29 16.43 -7.75
CA ASN A 314 5.08 17.48 -8.76
C ASN A 314 4.75 16.91 -10.14
N ASN A 315 5.31 15.74 -10.51
CA ASN A 315 4.92 15.04 -11.74
C ASN A 315 3.44 14.64 -11.69
N VAL A 316 2.97 14.11 -10.56
CA VAL A 316 1.56 13.77 -10.36
C VAL A 316 0.68 15.01 -10.42
N ILE A 317 1.06 16.10 -9.75
CA ILE A 317 0.31 17.38 -9.79
C ILE A 317 0.22 17.91 -11.22
N THR A 318 1.31 17.87 -11.98
CA THR A 318 1.33 18.30 -13.39
C THR A 318 0.35 17.49 -14.21
N HIS A 319 0.35 16.17 -14.05
CA HIS A 319 -0.57 15.29 -14.76
C HIS A 319 -2.03 15.49 -14.35
N LEU A 320 -2.31 15.70 -13.06
CA LEU A 320 -3.66 16.05 -12.59
C LEU A 320 -4.14 17.38 -13.20
N LYS A 321 -3.26 18.39 -13.30
CA LYS A 321 -3.60 19.68 -13.96
C LYS A 321 -3.93 19.49 -15.43
N GLU A 322 -3.19 18.66 -16.15
CA GLU A 322 -3.41 18.37 -17.57
C GLU A 322 -4.74 17.65 -17.84
N LEU A 323 -5.09 16.69 -16.98
CA LEU A 323 -6.28 15.86 -17.12
C LEU A 323 -7.54 16.57 -16.62
N LEU A 324 -7.53 17.06 -15.39
CA LEU A 324 -8.71 17.65 -14.75
C LEU A 324 -8.99 19.08 -15.24
N ARG A 325 -7.95 19.79 -15.68
CA ARG A 325 -8.03 21.17 -16.22
C ARG A 325 -8.86 22.08 -15.30
N ARG A 326 -10.04 22.50 -15.76
CA ARG A 326 -10.96 23.41 -15.05
C ARG A 326 -11.59 22.79 -13.79
N ASN A 327 -11.54 21.46 -13.67
CA ASN A 327 -12.09 20.72 -12.52
C ASN A 327 -11.08 20.59 -11.38
N LEU A 328 -9.84 21.09 -11.53
CA LEU A 328 -8.85 21.08 -10.47
C LEU A 328 -8.53 22.51 -10.02
N ASP A 329 -8.67 22.74 -8.71
CA ASP A 329 -8.08 23.89 -8.04
C ASP A 329 -6.78 23.46 -7.36
N HIS A 330 -5.63 23.90 -7.90
CA HIS A 330 -4.34 23.43 -7.39
C HIS A 330 -4.00 23.99 -6.00
N GLU A 331 -4.63 25.09 -5.58
CA GLU A 331 -4.48 25.65 -4.23
C GLU A 331 -5.12 24.75 -3.16
N ARG A 332 -5.97 23.80 -3.58
CA ARG A 332 -6.60 22.79 -2.71
C ARG A 332 -5.82 21.49 -2.63
N ILE A 333 -4.64 21.42 -3.24
CA ILE A 333 -3.76 20.26 -3.14
C ILE A 333 -2.83 20.43 -1.95
N ARG A 334 -2.91 19.52 -0.98
CA ARG A 334 -1.90 19.36 0.07
C ARG A 334 -1.10 18.08 -0.13
N VAL A 335 0.07 18.06 0.49
CA VAL A 335 1.04 16.97 0.39
C VAL A 335 1.43 16.53 1.78
N ALA A 336 1.35 15.24 2.05
CA ALA A 336 1.85 14.64 3.28
C ALA A 336 2.99 13.66 2.99
N SER A 337 3.97 13.62 3.89
CA SER A 337 5.03 12.62 3.84
C SER A 337 5.49 12.26 5.25
N VAL A 338 5.79 10.99 5.51
CA VAL A 338 6.29 10.59 6.84
C VAL A 338 7.65 11.23 7.10
N TYR A 339 8.57 11.09 6.14
CA TYR A 339 9.91 11.66 6.18
C TYR A 339 10.05 12.78 5.16
N TYR A 340 10.80 13.82 5.50
CA TYR A 340 11.13 14.93 4.62
C TYR A 340 12.64 15.14 4.63
N ASN A 341 13.28 15.09 3.47
CA ASN A 341 14.69 15.46 3.36
C ASN A 341 14.81 16.87 2.76
N PRO A 342 15.09 17.92 3.57
CA PRO A 342 15.23 19.27 3.07
C PRO A 342 16.51 19.50 2.24
N ASN A 343 17.49 18.60 2.36
CA ASN A 343 18.79 18.70 1.68
C ASN A 343 18.84 17.87 0.38
N ASP A 344 17.76 17.15 0.05
CA ASP A 344 17.69 16.38 -1.18
C ASP A 344 17.47 17.31 -2.37
N GLU A 345 18.49 17.41 -3.23
CA GLU A 345 18.47 18.17 -4.49
C GLU A 345 18.53 17.25 -5.72
N THR A 346 18.24 15.95 -5.57
CA THR A 346 18.46 14.95 -6.63
C THR A 346 17.61 15.16 -7.89
N THR A 347 16.65 16.07 -7.86
CA THR A 347 15.73 16.29 -8.98
C THR A 347 15.59 17.77 -9.31
N TRP A 348 16.06 18.15 -10.50
CA TRP A 348 15.90 19.49 -11.07
C TRP A 348 14.51 19.65 -11.68
N THR A 349 13.48 19.74 -10.84
CA THR A 349 12.21 20.32 -11.31
C THR A 349 12.44 21.82 -11.42
N ALA A 350 12.48 22.38 -12.64
CA ALA A 350 12.87 23.78 -12.84
C ALA A 350 11.93 24.78 -12.12
N ARG A 351 10.64 24.44 -11.97
CA ARG A 351 9.62 25.20 -11.26
C ARG A 351 8.64 24.25 -10.55
N PRO A 352 8.98 23.72 -9.37
CA PRO A 352 8.09 22.84 -8.63
C PRO A 352 6.91 23.65 -8.06
N ASP A 353 5.71 23.09 -8.13
CA ASP A 353 4.52 23.62 -7.45
C ASP A 353 4.67 23.48 -5.94
N ILE A 354 5.10 22.30 -5.49
CA ILE A 354 5.33 21.99 -4.07
C ILE A 354 6.82 21.75 -3.83
N ARG A 355 7.42 22.56 -2.95
CA ARG A 355 8.84 22.46 -2.54
C ARG A 355 9.05 21.73 -1.21
N ARG A 356 8.01 21.68 -0.38
CA ARG A 356 8.02 21.07 0.96
C ARG A 356 6.64 20.46 1.21
N PRO A 357 6.54 19.28 1.85
CA PRO A 357 5.24 18.73 2.22
C PRO A 357 4.54 19.65 3.23
N HIS A 358 3.22 19.76 3.10
CA HIS A 358 2.37 20.51 4.04
C HIS A 358 2.31 19.82 5.39
N TYR A 359 2.35 18.48 5.39
CA TYR A 359 2.41 17.66 6.59
C TYR A 359 3.61 16.73 6.54
N TYR A 360 4.41 16.71 7.60
CA TYR A 360 5.45 15.71 7.77
C TYR A 360 5.77 15.48 9.24
N LEU A 361 6.37 14.33 9.55
CA LEU A 361 6.68 13.96 10.93
C LEU A 361 8.16 14.14 11.26
N ARG A 362 9.06 13.66 10.38
CA ARG A 362 10.50 13.71 10.64
C ARG A 362 11.27 14.34 9.50
N GLU A 363 12.18 15.26 9.83
CA GLU A 363 13.24 15.70 8.93
C GLU A 363 14.38 14.70 9.00
N VAL A 364 14.86 14.28 7.84
CA VAL A 364 16.00 13.35 7.68
C VAL A 364 17.02 13.98 6.76
N ASP A 365 18.31 13.75 7.00
CA ASP A 365 19.42 14.21 6.16
C ASP A 365 20.13 13.07 5.42
N CYS A 366 19.62 11.84 5.57
CA CYS A 366 20.18 10.62 5.00
C CYS A 366 19.13 9.85 4.17
N GLU A 367 19.58 8.79 3.50
CA GLU A 367 18.68 7.88 2.78
C GLU A 367 17.80 7.09 3.78
N VAL A 368 16.48 7.09 3.55
CA VAL A 368 15.56 6.20 4.27
C VAL A 368 15.36 4.90 3.47
N ILE A 369 15.66 3.78 4.11
CA ILE A 369 15.47 2.43 3.57
C ILE A 369 14.29 1.77 4.27
N TYR A 370 13.21 1.59 3.52
CA TYR A 370 11.98 1.00 4.04
C TYR A 370 12.06 -0.52 4.18
N PRO A 371 11.24 -1.11 5.07
CA PRO A 371 11.17 -2.56 5.22
C PRO A 371 10.85 -3.32 3.91
N THR A 372 10.08 -2.72 3.01
CA THR A 372 9.78 -3.27 1.66
C THR A 372 10.73 -2.76 0.57
N SER A 373 11.83 -2.10 0.95
CA SER A 373 12.86 -1.57 0.04
C SER A 373 14.27 -2.09 0.37
N VAL A 374 14.37 -3.25 1.03
CA VAL A 374 15.65 -3.89 1.41
C VAL A 374 16.60 -4.16 0.24
N HIS A 375 16.09 -4.26 -0.99
CA HIS A 375 16.92 -4.34 -2.21
C HIS A 375 17.78 -3.08 -2.45
N LYS A 376 17.52 -1.98 -1.73
CA LYS A 376 18.34 -0.76 -1.75
C LYS A 376 19.50 -0.80 -0.74
N LEU A 377 19.56 -1.80 0.13
CA LEU A 377 20.71 -1.97 1.04
C LEU A 377 21.95 -2.32 0.22
N GLY A 378 22.98 -1.48 0.32
CA GLY A 378 24.27 -1.73 -0.33
C GLY A 378 25.06 -2.91 0.27
N ASP A 379 24.80 -3.26 1.54
CA ASP A 379 25.42 -4.39 2.23
C ASP A 379 24.35 -5.24 2.96
N PRO A 380 24.12 -6.50 2.53
CA PRO A 380 23.17 -7.41 3.18
C PRO A 380 23.45 -7.68 4.67
N ARG A 381 24.71 -7.57 5.13
CA ARG A 381 25.07 -7.80 6.55
C ARG A 381 24.38 -6.82 7.50
N LEU A 382 24.08 -5.62 7.02
CA LEU A 382 23.35 -4.63 7.80
C LEU A 382 21.94 -5.10 8.15
N LEU A 383 21.29 -5.86 7.25
CA LEU A 383 19.98 -6.42 7.56
C LEU A 383 20.07 -7.52 8.63
N HIS A 384 21.17 -8.26 8.69
CA HIS A 384 21.39 -9.26 9.74
C HIS A 384 21.37 -8.62 11.14
N GLU A 385 21.95 -7.42 11.27
CA GLU A 385 21.97 -6.67 12.54
C GLU A 385 20.61 -6.03 12.85
N THR A 386 19.93 -5.44 11.86
CA THR A 386 18.70 -4.66 12.10
C THR A 386 17.41 -5.49 12.03
N ASN A 387 17.39 -6.56 11.24
CA ASN A 387 16.25 -7.45 11.07
C ASN A 387 16.71 -8.87 10.70
N PRO A 388 17.24 -9.64 11.68
CA PRO A 388 17.80 -10.96 11.44
C PRO A 388 16.77 -11.95 10.85
N ALA A 389 15.49 -11.84 11.24
CA ALA A 389 14.44 -12.71 10.69
C ALA A 389 14.23 -12.48 9.20
N LEU A 390 14.21 -11.22 8.75
CA LEU A 390 14.10 -10.90 7.33
C LEU A 390 15.38 -11.29 6.56
N TYR A 391 16.55 -11.12 7.19
CA TYR A 391 17.81 -11.61 6.64
C TYR A 391 17.77 -13.12 6.38
N GLU A 392 17.26 -13.92 7.32
CA GLU A 392 17.14 -15.37 7.15
C GLU A 392 16.19 -15.76 6.00
N ILE A 393 15.07 -15.06 5.81
CA ILE A 393 14.16 -15.30 4.68
C ILE A 393 14.85 -15.01 3.33
N LEU A 394 15.64 -13.94 3.29
CA LEU A 394 16.32 -13.49 2.07
C LEU A 394 17.60 -14.29 1.78
N TRP A 395 18.36 -14.71 2.78
CA TRP A 395 19.69 -15.29 2.56
C TRP A 395 20.00 -16.56 3.37
N GLY A 396 19.15 -16.98 4.32
CA GLY A 396 19.41 -18.14 5.19
C GLY A 396 19.64 -19.47 4.46
N ALA A 397 19.04 -19.65 3.28
CA ALA A 397 19.29 -20.83 2.43
C ALA A 397 20.62 -20.77 1.65
N LEU A 398 21.17 -19.57 1.42
CA LEU A 398 22.42 -19.36 0.68
C LEU A 398 23.66 -19.42 1.59
N SER A 399 23.49 -19.30 2.91
CA SER A 399 24.55 -19.28 3.92
C SER A 399 24.83 -20.63 4.57
N LYS A 400 24.07 -21.69 4.27
CA LYS A 400 24.48 -23.05 4.67
C LYS A 400 25.64 -23.50 3.77
N PRO A 401 26.85 -23.79 4.32
CA PRO A 401 27.89 -24.38 3.51
C PRO A 401 27.33 -25.69 2.92
N GLN A 402 27.40 -25.84 1.61
CA GLN A 402 27.21 -27.14 0.99
C GLN A 402 28.25 -28.05 1.63
N GLY A 403 27.80 -28.95 2.51
CA GLY A 403 28.67 -29.96 3.10
C GLY A 403 29.32 -30.74 1.95
N GLY A 404 30.64 -30.65 1.88
CA GLY A 404 31.48 -31.42 0.96
C GLY A 404 31.66 -32.86 1.40
#